data_AF-A0A3E0JCM8-F1
#
_entry.id   AF-A0A3E0JCM8-F1
#
_cell.length_a   1.000
_cell.length_b   1.000
_cell.length_c   1.000
_cell.angle_alpha   90.00
_cell.angle_beta   90.00
_cell.angle_gamma   90.00
#
_symmetry.space_group_name_H-M   'P 1'
#
loop_
_entity.id
_entity.type
_entity.pdbx_description
1 polymer ?
#
loop_
_entity_poly.entity_id
_entity_poly.type
_entity_poly.pdbx_seq_one_letter_code
_entity_poly.pdbx_strand_id
1 'polypeptide(L)'
;MHHIKRIKSFSLSDQAGYALKRSEGFTLLETLCAFTLLTIITLFTLPLLTEIRTAQKDLQTEREAISLLHNEFFEHRIRNGPLPYTAKHQLPHEITLVFQSEEEWIAGCVLWKNQRNENKEFCLHEKRE
;
A
#
# COMPACT_ATOMS: atom_id res chain seq x y z
N MET A 1 38.12 -13.49 73.97
CA MET A 1 37.47 -14.77 73.61
C MET A 1 36.41 -14.46 72.56
N HIS A 2 36.61 -14.96 71.34
CA HIS A 2 35.97 -14.53 70.10
C HIS A 2 34.45 -14.76 70.06
N HIS A 3 33.67 -13.72 69.73
CA HIS A 3 32.30 -13.87 69.23
C HIS A 3 32.33 -14.05 67.70
N ILE A 4 32.24 -15.29 67.24
CA ILE A 4 31.98 -15.61 65.83
C ILE A 4 30.47 -15.70 65.65
N LYS A 5 29.86 -14.67 65.04
CA LYS A 5 28.50 -14.75 64.52
C LYS A 5 28.50 -15.70 63.32
N ARG A 6 27.90 -16.89 63.49
CA ARG A 6 27.57 -17.80 62.38
C ARG A 6 26.58 -17.09 61.44
N ILE A 7 27.02 -16.85 60.21
CA ILE A 7 26.16 -16.55 59.07
C ILE A 7 25.29 -17.79 58.84
N LYS A 8 23.98 -17.70 59.13
CA LYS A 8 23.03 -18.70 58.65
C LYS A 8 22.84 -18.46 57.16
N SER A 9 23.33 -19.41 56.36
CA SER A 9 23.04 -19.57 54.94
C SER A 9 21.54 -19.41 54.68
N PHE A 10 21.18 -18.41 53.87
CA PHE A 10 19.85 -18.24 53.33
C PHE A 10 19.66 -19.32 52.26
N SER A 11 19.12 -20.47 52.67
CA SER A 11 18.77 -21.57 51.77
C SER A 11 17.57 -21.18 50.93
N LEU A 12 17.86 -20.91 49.66
CA LEU A 12 16.99 -21.03 48.50
C LEU A 12 16.18 -22.34 48.61
N SER A 13 14.85 -22.28 48.82
CA SER A 13 13.85 -23.35 48.57
C SER A 13 12.68 -23.32 49.58
N ASP A 14 11.96 -22.19 49.74
CA ASP A 14 10.71 -22.24 50.53
C ASP A 14 9.60 -21.24 50.14
N GLN A 15 9.56 -20.80 48.87
CA GLN A 15 8.39 -20.08 48.33
C GLN A 15 7.97 -20.57 46.94
N ALA A 16 8.23 -21.85 46.64
CA ALA A 16 7.54 -22.58 45.55
C ALA A 16 6.19 -23.18 46.02
N GLY A 17 5.62 -22.64 47.11
CA GLY A 17 4.61 -23.31 47.94
C GLY A 17 3.26 -22.63 48.09
N TYR A 18 2.97 -21.52 47.38
CA TYR A 18 1.58 -21.09 47.16
C TYR A 18 1.12 -21.64 45.82
N ALA A 19 0.76 -22.91 45.87
CA ALA A 19 0.10 -23.64 44.80
C ALA A 19 -0.97 -22.76 44.14
N LEU A 20 -0.79 -22.57 42.83
CA LEU A 20 -1.87 -22.54 41.85
C LEU A 20 -2.97 -23.51 42.29
N LYS A 21 -3.99 -22.99 42.98
CA LYS A 21 -5.15 -23.78 43.41
C LYS A 21 -6.44 -23.11 42.95
N ARG A 22 -6.47 -22.78 41.66
CA ARG A 22 -7.67 -22.78 40.78
C ARG A 22 -7.20 -22.55 39.33
N SER A 23 -7.21 -23.60 38.52
CA SER A 23 -6.71 -23.59 37.13
C SER A 23 -7.59 -22.79 36.15
N GLU A 24 -8.81 -22.43 36.54
CA GLU A 24 -9.76 -21.77 35.63
C GLU A 24 -9.44 -20.29 35.35
N GLY A 25 -8.78 -19.59 36.28
CA GLY A 25 -8.37 -18.19 36.07
C GLY A 25 -7.17 -18.04 35.14
N PHE A 26 -6.31 -19.07 35.04
CA PHE A 26 -5.14 -19.08 34.19
C PHE A 26 -5.53 -19.19 32.70
N THR A 27 -6.49 -20.06 32.37
CA THR A 27 -7.04 -20.19 31.01
C THR A 27 -7.75 -18.92 30.54
N LEU A 28 -8.43 -18.19 31.44
CA LEU A 28 -9.10 -16.94 31.08
C LEU A 28 -8.07 -15.83 30.75
N LEU A 29 -6.99 -15.71 31.52
CA LEU A 29 -5.92 -14.77 31.20
C LEU A 29 -5.22 -15.11 29.88
N GLU A 30 -4.91 -16.39 29.67
CA GLU A 30 -4.28 -16.87 28.43
C GLU A 30 -5.14 -16.58 27.20
N THR A 31 -6.45 -16.85 27.27
CA THR A 31 -7.39 -16.57 26.19
C THR A 31 -7.55 -15.07 25.93
N LEU A 32 -7.57 -14.24 26.98
CA LEU A 32 -7.57 -12.78 26.83
C LEU A 32 -6.30 -12.28 26.16
N CYS A 33 -5.13 -12.78 26.56
CA CYS A 33 -3.86 -12.44 25.91
C CYS A 33 -3.86 -12.86 24.44
N ALA A 34 -4.28 -14.09 24.11
CA ALA A 34 -4.37 -14.54 22.73
C ALA A 34 -5.37 -13.70 21.91
N PHE A 35 -6.52 -13.36 22.49
CA PHE A 35 -7.53 -12.54 21.83
C PHE A 35 -7.05 -11.11 21.59
N THR A 36 -6.34 -10.50 22.54
CA THR A 36 -5.75 -9.16 22.35
C THR A 36 -4.70 -9.16 21.24
N LEU A 37 -3.82 -10.16 21.21
CA LEU A 37 -2.85 -10.32 20.13
C LEU A 37 -3.53 -10.50 18.77
N LEU A 38 -4.55 -11.36 18.70
CA LEU A 38 -5.33 -11.55 17.48
C LEU A 38 -5.99 -10.24 17.04
N THR A 39 -6.57 -9.50 17.97
CA THR A 39 -7.23 -8.20 17.70
C THR A 39 -6.22 -7.17 17.19
N ILE A 40 -5.02 -7.12 17.77
CA ILE A 40 -3.94 -6.25 17.30
C ILE A 40 -3.60 -6.62 15.84
N ILE A 41 -3.35 -7.91 15.58
CA ILE A 41 -3.00 -8.39 14.23
C ILE A 41 -4.10 -8.03 13.22
N THR A 42 -5.37 -8.28 13.54
CA THR A 42 -6.47 -7.98 12.62
C THR A 42 -6.62 -6.48 12.38
N LEU A 43 -6.47 -5.65 13.41
CA LEU A 43 -6.54 -4.19 13.29
C LEU A 43 -5.43 -3.59 12.42
N PHE A 44 -4.25 -4.22 12.36
CA PHE A 44 -3.16 -3.78 11.48
C PHE A 44 -3.25 -4.38 10.07
N THR A 45 -3.57 -5.68 9.96
CA THR A 45 -3.59 -6.38 8.67
C THR A 45 -4.72 -5.93 7.76
N LEU A 46 -5.89 -5.62 8.33
CA LEU A 46 -7.04 -5.18 7.54
C LEU A 46 -6.78 -3.86 6.79
N PRO A 47 -6.41 -2.74 7.44
CA PRO A 47 -6.12 -1.50 6.73
C PRO A 47 -4.93 -1.63 5.77
N LEU A 48 -3.88 -2.39 6.14
CA LEU A 48 -2.75 -2.64 5.24
C LEU A 48 -3.19 -3.33 3.95
N LEU A 49 -4.05 -4.36 4.04
CA LEU A 49 -4.56 -5.04 2.87
C LEU A 49 -5.42 -4.12 1.99
N THR A 50 -6.19 -3.21 2.61
CA THR A 50 -6.97 -2.23 1.86
C THR A 50 -6.09 -1.23 1.11
N GLU A 51 -5.01 -0.75 1.73
CA GLU A 51 -4.03 0.12 1.09
C GLU A 51 -3.37 -0.55 -0.12
N ILE A 52 -2.92 -1.80 0.04
CA ILE A 52 -2.29 -2.58 -1.04
C ILE A 52 -3.23 -2.74 -2.22
N ARG A 53 -4.50 -3.08 -1.97
CA ARG A 53 -5.50 -3.23 -3.04
C ARG A 53 -5.77 -1.92 -3.78
N THR A 54 -5.81 -0.80 -3.07
CA THR A 54 -5.97 0.52 -3.69
C THR A 54 -4.76 0.86 -4.56
N ALA A 55 -3.54 0.65 -4.05
CA ALA A 55 -2.32 0.87 -4.80
C ALA A 55 -2.24 -0.01 -6.07
N GLN A 56 -2.67 -1.28 -5.98
CA GLN A 56 -2.74 -2.16 -7.15
C GLN A 56 -3.71 -1.66 -8.22
N LYS A 57 -4.87 -1.14 -7.82
CA LYS A 57 -5.83 -0.55 -8.76
C LYS A 57 -5.28 0.72 -9.40
N ASP A 58 -4.61 1.57 -8.64
CA ASP A 58 -3.96 2.78 -9.16
C ASP A 58 -2.91 2.43 -10.22
N LEU A 59 -2.03 1.46 -9.92
CA LEU A 59 -1.01 0.98 -10.86
C LEU A 59 -1.60 0.34 -12.11
N GLN A 60 -2.72 -0.37 -11.97
CA GLN A 60 -3.42 -0.95 -13.13
C GLN A 60 -3.95 0.15 -14.04
N THR A 61 -4.65 1.15 -13.49
CA THR A 61 -5.17 2.30 -14.26
C THR A 61 -4.05 3.09 -14.93
N GLU A 62 -2.93 3.31 -14.24
CA GLU A 62 -1.76 3.98 -14.81
C GLU A 62 -1.20 3.22 -16.04
N ARG A 63 -1.06 1.90 -15.94
CA ARG A 63 -0.60 1.06 -17.07
C ARG A 63 -1.57 1.10 -18.25
N GLU A 64 -2.87 1.05 -17.97
CA GLU A 64 -3.91 1.15 -19.00
C GLU A 64 -3.88 2.52 -19.70
N ALA A 65 -3.76 3.61 -18.94
CA ALA A 65 -3.67 4.97 -19.48
C ALA A 65 -2.42 5.15 -20.35
N ILE A 66 -1.26 4.69 -19.87
CA ILE A 66 0.00 4.77 -20.62
C ILE A 66 -0.04 3.89 -21.87
N SER A 67 -0.59 2.67 -21.78
CA SER A 67 -0.72 1.79 -22.95
C SER A 67 -1.66 2.37 -23.99
N LEU A 68 -2.77 2.98 -23.56
CA LEU A 68 -3.70 3.67 -24.46
C LEU A 68 -3.00 4.84 -25.15
N LEU A 69 -2.25 5.66 -24.39
CA LEU A 69 -1.48 6.77 -24.94
C LEU A 69 -0.51 6.28 -26.02
N HIS A 70 0.29 5.25 -25.74
CA HIS A 70 1.24 4.73 -26.72
C HIS A 70 0.54 4.27 -28.02
N ASN A 71 -0.57 3.54 -27.89
CA ASN A 71 -1.31 3.05 -29.04
C ASN A 71 -1.90 4.21 -29.87
N GLU A 72 -2.63 5.12 -29.23
CA GLU A 72 -3.28 6.25 -29.92
C GLU A 72 -2.24 7.23 -30.49
N PHE A 73 -1.14 7.47 -29.77
CA PHE A 73 -0.06 8.34 -30.24
C PHE A 73 0.63 7.77 -31.48
N PHE A 74 0.96 6.48 -31.46
CA PHE A 74 1.55 5.79 -32.60
C PHE A 74 0.62 5.77 -33.82
N GLU A 75 -0.65 5.44 -33.61
CA GLU A 75 -1.67 5.43 -34.66
C GLU A 75 -1.92 6.84 -35.24
N HIS A 76 -1.95 7.87 -34.38
CA HIS A 76 -2.08 9.25 -34.80
C HIS A 76 -0.86 9.71 -35.62
N ARG A 77 0.34 9.28 -35.25
CA ARG A 77 1.58 9.54 -36.02
C ARG A 77 1.54 8.88 -37.39
N ILE A 78 1.21 7.58 -37.47
CA ILE A 78 1.14 6.87 -38.76
C ILE A 78 0.13 7.53 -39.71
N ARG A 79 -1.01 7.98 -39.18
CA ARG A 79 -2.06 8.64 -39.96
C ARG A 79 -1.78 10.10 -40.27
N ASN A 80 -0.69 10.68 -39.76
CA ASN A 80 -0.44 12.12 -39.78
C ASN A 80 -1.67 12.91 -39.33
N GLY A 81 -2.22 12.52 -38.19
CA GLY A 81 -3.45 13.09 -37.65
C GLY A 81 -3.33 14.61 -37.43
N PRO A 82 -4.47 15.33 -37.46
CA PRO A 82 -4.48 16.76 -37.23
C PRO A 82 -4.16 17.06 -35.76
N LEU A 83 -3.33 18.09 -35.54
CA LEU A 83 -3.04 18.65 -34.23
C LEU A 83 -3.66 20.05 -34.10
N PRO A 84 -4.17 20.43 -32.91
CA PRO A 84 -4.25 19.63 -31.68
C PRO A 84 -5.34 18.55 -31.78
N TYR A 85 -5.12 17.46 -31.06
CA TYR A 85 -6.08 16.36 -30.95
C TYR A 85 -6.44 16.14 -29.48
N THR A 86 -7.72 15.88 -29.21
CA THR A 86 -8.18 15.54 -27.86
C THR A 86 -9.21 14.45 -27.97
N ALA A 87 -9.03 13.38 -27.19
CA ALA A 87 -9.96 12.28 -27.13
C ALA A 87 -10.24 11.91 -25.68
N LYS A 88 -11.50 11.56 -25.41
CA LYS A 88 -11.93 11.05 -24.12
C LYS A 88 -12.30 9.60 -24.27
N HIS A 89 -11.73 8.76 -23.43
CA HIS A 89 -12.02 7.34 -23.36
C HIS A 89 -12.68 7.03 -22.02
N GLN A 90 -13.83 6.38 -22.09
CA GLN A 90 -14.49 5.79 -20.92
C GLN A 90 -14.04 4.34 -20.81
N LEU A 91 -12.83 4.18 -20.28
CA LEU A 91 -12.35 2.92 -19.70
C LEU A 91 -12.96 2.84 -18.28
N PRO A 92 -12.65 1.87 -17.38
CA PRO A 92 -13.27 1.87 -16.05
C PRO A 92 -13.21 3.22 -15.31
N HIS A 93 -12.27 4.12 -15.70
CA HIS A 93 -12.24 5.54 -15.35
C HIS A 93 -12.18 6.43 -16.59
N GLU A 94 -12.58 7.71 -16.45
CA GLU A 94 -12.45 8.72 -17.50
C GLU A 94 -10.97 9.03 -17.72
N ILE A 95 -10.50 8.78 -18.95
CA ILE A 95 -9.14 9.07 -19.41
C ILE A 95 -9.23 10.08 -20.55
N THR A 96 -8.43 11.14 -20.48
CA THR A 96 -8.34 12.18 -21.52
C THR A 96 -6.96 12.14 -22.16
N LEU A 97 -6.92 12.03 -23.48
CA LEU A 97 -5.72 12.15 -24.30
C LEU A 97 -5.67 13.52 -24.94
N VAL A 98 -4.50 14.14 -24.97
CA VAL A 98 -4.27 15.46 -25.56
C VAL A 98 -2.96 15.42 -26.34
N PHE A 99 -3.02 15.62 -27.66
CA PHE A 99 -1.83 15.72 -28.52
C PHE A 99 -1.68 17.14 -29.02
N GLN A 100 -0.47 17.68 -28.89
CA GLN A 100 -0.13 19.05 -29.25
C GLN A 100 1.20 19.08 -29.99
N SER A 101 1.37 20.08 -30.86
CA SER A 101 2.66 20.34 -31.50
C SER A 101 3.44 21.32 -30.63
N GLU A 102 4.66 20.97 -30.27
CA GLU A 102 5.61 21.81 -29.56
C GLU A 102 6.82 22.03 -30.47
N GLU A 103 6.78 23.09 -31.28
CA GLU A 103 7.83 23.41 -32.25
C GLU A 103 8.10 22.24 -33.23
N GLU A 104 9.28 21.60 -33.14
CA GLU A 104 9.67 20.41 -33.92
C GLU A 104 9.20 19.08 -33.30
N TRP A 105 8.50 19.11 -32.17
CA TRP A 105 8.08 17.93 -31.42
C TRP A 105 6.56 17.80 -31.41
N ILE A 106 6.09 16.58 -31.22
CA ILE A 106 4.70 16.28 -30.89
C ILE A 106 4.70 15.75 -29.47
N ALA A 107 3.96 16.41 -28.59
CA ALA A 107 3.70 15.98 -27.23
C ALA A 107 2.33 15.30 -27.17
N GLY A 108 2.29 14.10 -26.62
CA GLY A 108 1.05 13.39 -26.34
C GLY A 108 0.92 13.11 -24.85
N CYS A 109 -0.08 13.70 -24.22
CA CYS A 109 -0.33 13.57 -22.79
C CYS A 109 -1.61 12.78 -22.54
N VAL A 110 -1.59 11.95 -21.48
CA VAL A 110 -2.76 11.26 -20.94
C VAL A 110 -3.03 11.76 -19.54
N LEU A 111 -4.28 12.14 -19.28
CA LEU A 111 -4.75 12.67 -18.00
C LEU A 111 -5.84 11.76 -17.45
N TRP A 112 -5.76 11.42 -16.18
CA TRP A 112 -6.75 10.61 -15.48
C TRP A 112 -6.81 10.96 -14.00
N LYS A 113 -7.80 10.41 -13.31
CA LYS A 113 -7.90 10.48 -11.84
C LYS A 113 -7.61 9.13 -11.23
N ASN A 114 -6.81 9.11 -10.17
CA ASN A 114 -6.56 7.88 -9.42
C ASN A 114 -7.70 7.56 -8.43
N GLN A 115 -7.60 6.45 -7.69
CA GLN A 115 -8.59 6.04 -6.68
C GLN A 115 -8.73 7.05 -5.53
N ARG A 116 -7.76 7.94 -5.35
CA ARG A 116 -7.77 9.04 -4.37
C ARG A 116 -8.30 10.36 -4.95
N ASN A 117 -8.83 10.34 -6.17
CA ASN A 117 -9.32 11.52 -6.91
C ASN A 117 -8.24 12.59 -7.14
N GLU A 118 -6.97 12.19 -7.13
CA GLU A 118 -5.84 13.02 -7.52
C GLU A 118 -5.70 12.98 -9.05
N ASN A 119 -5.49 14.14 -9.66
CA ASN A 119 -5.20 14.21 -11.09
C ASN A 119 -3.78 13.70 -11.33
N LYS A 120 -3.67 12.80 -12.31
CA LYS A 120 -2.41 12.25 -12.79
C LYS A 120 -2.27 12.57 -14.27
N GLU A 121 -1.03 12.76 -14.69
CA GLU A 121 -0.66 13.05 -16.06
C GLU A 121 0.62 12.28 -16.40
N PHE A 122 0.68 11.80 -17.64
CA PHE A 122 1.89 11.25 -18.22
C PHE A 122 1.99 11.70 -19.68
N CYS A 123 3.16 12.15 -20.11
CA CYS A 123 3.38 12.69 -21.45
C CYS A 123 4.52 11.95 -22.17
N LEU A 124 4.30 11.67 -23.44
CA LEU A 124 5.30 11.21 -24.40
C LEU A 124 5.67 12.35 -25.34
N HIS A 125 6.94 12.43 -25.72
CA HIS A 125 7.44 13.44 -26.63
C HIS A 125 8.24 12.75 -27.73
N GLU A 126 7.92 13.02 -28.99
CA GLU A 126 8.65 12.52 -30.15
C GLU A 126 8.89 13.62 -31.17
N LYS A 127 9.99 13.49 -31.92
CA LYS A 127 10.34 14.46 -32.96
C LYS A 127 9.41 14.27 -34.17
N ARG A 128 8.94 15.39 -34.71
CA ARG A 128 8.17 15.44 -35.96
C ARG A 128 9.14 15.33 -37.13
N GLU A 129 9.30 14.12 -37.67
CA GLU A 129 10.08 13.85 -38.90
C GLU A 129 9.32 14.27 -40.17
#